data_AF-A0AAJ6XE58-F1
#
_entry.id   AF-A0AAJ6XE58-F1
#
_cell.length_a   1.000
_cell.length_b   1.000
_cell.length_c   1.000
_cell.angle_alpha   90.00
_cell.angle_beta   90.00
_cell.angle_gamma   90.00
#
_symmetry.space_group_name_H-M   'P 1'
#
loop_
_entity.id
_entity.type
_entity.pdbx_description
1 polymer ?
#
loop_
_entity_poly.entity_id
_entity_poly.type
_entity_poly.pdbx_seq_one_letter_code
_entity_poly.pdbx_strand_id
1 'polypeptide(L)'
;METICNGSNIGFMLLPVVVLALLIVYFSSPLNQNSTNTVGYFSSFSTSNTVYTKASELVFESSQPSPSQPHQLPTQIKRGREKIEDGLARARAAILDAARMRNYTSYKEGTYIPKGVIYRNPYAFHQSHTEMEKRFKIWVYKEGERPLVHGGPLNNIYGVEGQFLDEMEHGKSPFAASHPDEAHMFLLPISVAYIISYVYKPLVTYSRDQLQRLVQDYVSVVADKYHYWNRSKGADHFLVSCHDWAPDISGANPDLYRNFIR
;
A
#
# COMPACT_ATOMS: atom_id res chain seq x y z
N MET A 1 -58.92 -21.99 -50.46
CA MET A 1 -59.01 -20.53 -50.70
C MET A 1 -58.07 -19.89 -49.71
N GLU A 2 -56.80 -19.69 -50.08
CA GLU A 2 -55.84 -18.93 -49.28
C GLU A 2 -54.77 -18.39 -50.24
N THR A 3 -54.61 -17.08 -50.22
CA THR A 3 -53.85 -16.28 -51.17
C THR A 3 -52.48 -15.99 -50.59
N ILE A 4 -51.45 -16.24 -51.39
CA ILE A 4 -50.04 -15.94 -51.10
C ILE A 4 -49.81 -14.42 -51.21
N CYS A 5 -49.30 -13.78 -50.14
CA CYS A 5 -48.73 -12.43 -50.21
C CYS A 5 -47.23 -12.47 -49.86
N ASN A 6 -46.39 -12.36 -50.90
CA ASN A 6 -44.97 -12.06 -50.79
C ASN A 6 -44.79 -10.58 -50.46
N GLY A 7 -44.28 -10.26 -49.27
CA GLY A 7 -43.80 -8.93 -48.89
C GLY A 7 -42.28 -8.96 -48.73
N SER A 8 -41.57 -8.33 -49.67
CA SER A 8 -40.11 -8.21 -49.69
C SER A 8 -39.59 -7.44 -48.48
N ASN A 9 -38.84 -8.13 -47.60
CA ASN A 9 -38.34 -7.62 -46.33
C ASN A 9 -36.98 -6.90 -46.50
N ILE A 10 -36.98 -5.80 -47.27
CA ILE A 10 -35.75 -5.05 -47.61
C ILE A 10 -35.34 -4.09 -46.46
N GLY A 11 -36.24 -3.82 -45.50
CA GLY A 11 -35.99 -2.88 -44.40
C GLY A 11 -35.08 -3.40 -43.28
N PHE A 12 -35.01 -4.71 -43.03
CA PHE A 12 -34.29 -5.26 -41.88
C PHE A 12 -32.77 -5.41 -42.08
N MET A 13 -32.27 -5.33 -43.32
CA MET A 13 -30.83 -5.43 -43.61
C MET A 13 -30.10 -4.08 -43.55
N LEU A 14 -30.80 -2.95 -43.60
CA LEU A 14 -30.18 -1.63 -43.63
C LEU A 14 -29.80 -1.11 -42.23
N LEU A 15 -30.54 -1.50 -41.20
CA LEU A 15 -30.29 -1.07 -39.82
C LEU A 15 -28.89 -1.43 -39.30
N PRO A 16 -28.37 -2.67 -39.43
CA PRO A 16 -27.04 -3.00 -38.93
C PRO A 16 -25.92 -2.30 -39.72
N VAL A 17 -26.12 -2.03 -41.01
CA VAL A 17 -25.15 -1.33 -41.86
C VAL A 17 -25.04 0.14 -41.46
N VAL A 18 -26.16 0.80 -41.16
CA VAL A 18 -26.17 2.18 -40.68
C VAL A 18 -25.53 2.30 -39.30
N VAL A 19 -25.80 1.36 -38.38
CA VAL A 19 -25.16 1.35 -37.05
C VAL A 19 -23.65 1.16 -37.15
N LEU A 20 -23.19 0.23 -38.01
CA LEU A 20 -21.76 0.01 -38.23
C LEU A 20 -21.07 1.24 -38.85
N ALA A 21 -21.72 1.90 -39.81
CA ALA A 21 -21.21 3.13 -40.42
C ALA A 21 -21.11 4.28 -39.39
N LEU A 22 -22.09 4.43 -38.51
CA LEU A 22 -22.07 5.45 -37.44
C LEU A 22 -20.95 5.18 -36.42
N LEU A 23 -20.70 3.91 -36.05
CA LEU A 23 -19.59 3.56 -35.16
C LEU A 23 -18.23 3.85 -35.81
N ILE A 24 -18.05 3.55 -37.10
CA ILE A 24 -16.81 3.86 -37.81
C ILE A 24 -16.58 5.38 -37.86
N VAL A 25 -17.62 6.19 -38.13
CA VAL A 25 -17.50 7.66 -38.11
C VAL A 25 -17.18 8.17 -36.70
N TYR A 26 -17.78 7.59 -35.65
CA TYR A 26 -17.51 7.97 -34.26
C TYR A 26 -16.04 7.69 -33.87
N PHE A 27 -15.50 6.52 -34.22
CA PHE A 27 -14.11 6.17 -33.90
C PHE A 27 -13.07 6.83 -34.82
N SER A 28 -13.46 7.21 -36.05
CA SER A 28 -12.58 7.89 -37.01
C SER A 28 -12.60 9.41 -36.89
N SER A 29 -13.46 9.97 -36.03
CA SER A 29 -13.57 11.42 -35.82
C SER A 29 -12.34 11.94 -35.06
N PRO A 30 -11.59 12.93 -35.59
CA PRO A 30 -10.40 13.51 -34.96
C PRO A 30 -10.71 14.31 -33.69
N LEU A 31 -11.99 14.41 -33.30
CA LEU A 31 -12.45 15.05 -32.06
C LEU A 31 -12.31 14.17 -30.81
N ASN A 32 -11.97 12.88 -30.95
CA ASN A 32 -11.78 11.97 -29.80
C ASN A 32 -10.31 11.57 -29.56
N GLN A 33 -9.36 12.20 -30.26
CA GLN A 33 -7.95 12.12 -29.93
C GLN A 33 -7.56 13.41 -29.22
N ASN A 34 -7.74 13.49 -27.90
CA ASN A 34 -6.94 14.33 -27.00
C ASN A 34 -7.36 14.17 -25.54
N SER A 35 -6.53 13.47 -24.76
CA SER A 35 -6.05 13.94 -23.44
C SER A 35 -5.10 12.89 -22.84
N THR A 36 -3.93 12.70 -23.46
CA THR A 36 -2.76 12.17 -22.76
C THR A 36 -2.10 13.32 -22.01
N ASN A 37 -2.62 13.64 -20.82
CA ASN A 37 -1.94 14.58 -19.93
C ASN A 37 -0.78 13.88 -19.23
N THR A 38 0.40 14.06 -19.81
CA THR A 38 1.68 13.94 -19.13
C THR A 38 1.79 15.12 -18.18
N VAL A 39 1.69 14.87 -16.88
CA VAL A 39 2.11 15.85 -15.86
C VAL A 39 3.25 15.23 -15.07
N GLY A 40 4.47 15.61 -15.45
CA GLY A 40 5.65 15.38 -14.64
C GLY A 40 5.64 16.30 -13.44
N TYR A 41 5.52 15.72 -12.25
CA TYR A 41 5.88 16.38 -11.00
C TYR A 41 7.19 15.79 -10.50
N PHE A 42 8.30 16.39 -10.92
CA PHE A 42 9.58 16.25 -10.22
C PHE A 42 9.66 17.36 -9.17
N SER A 43 9.39 17.04 -7.91
CA SER A 43 9.76 17.90 -6.78
C SER A 43 11.14 17.50 -6.28
N SER A 44 12.11 18.35 -6.60
CA SER A 44 13.45 18.33 -6.02
C SER A 44 13.36 18.62 -4.52
N PHE A 45 13.71 17.66 -3.67
CA PHE A 45 13.88 17.93 -2.25
C PHE A 45 15.20 18.67 -2.03
N SER A 46 15.10 19.97 -1.78
CA SER A 46 16.22 20.83 -1.41
C SER A 46 16.48 20.70 0.09
N THR A 47 17.76 20.59 0.45
CA THR A 47 18.28 20.51 1.81
C THR A 47 18.08 21.85 2.53
N SER A 48 17.24 21.89 3.56
CA SER A 48 17.12 23.08 4.43
C SER A 48 17.92 22.88 5.71
N ASN A 49 18.91 23.75 5.89
CA ASN A 49 19.72 23.91 7.09
C ASN A 49 18.86 24.34 8.28
N THR A 50 19.08 23.71 9.42
CA THR A 50 18.52 24.06 10.73
C THR A 50 19.09 25.39 11.22
N VAL A 51 18.23 26.39 11.40
CA VAL A 51 18.54 27.60 12.18
C VAL A 51 17.97 27.40 13.59
N TYR A 52 18.87 27.36 14.57
CA TYR A 52 18.54 27.43 15.99
C TYR A 52 17.83 28.74 16.32
N THR A 53 16.68 28.66 17.00
CA THR A 53 16.12 29.79 17.76
C THR A 53 15.57 29.32 19.11
N LYS A 54 15.63 30.26 20.05
CA LYS A 54 15.75 30.12 21.50
C LYS A 54 14.38 29.96 22.15
N ALA A 55 14.33 29.12 23.20
CA ALA A 55 13.16 28.84 24.01
C ALA A 55 12.63 30.09 24.75
N SER A 56 11.31 30.13 24.97
CA SER A 56 10.68 30.92 26.02
C SER A 56 9.80 29.99 26.86
N GLU A 57 10.10 29.98 28.16
CA GLU A 57 9.39 29.27 29.22
C GLU A 57 7.94 29.75 29.33
N LEU A 58 7.01 28.80 29.36
CA LEU A 58 5.72 28.97 30.03
C LEU A 58 5.56 27.79 30.99
N VAL A 59 5.57 28.13 32.28
CA VAL A 59 5.35 27.25 33.41
C VAL A 59 3.90 26.76 33.37
N PHE A 60 3.71 25.45 33.22
CA PHE A 60 2.42 24.82 33.48
C PHE A 60 2.60 23.75 34.56
N GLU A 61 1.77 23.87 35.58
CA GLU A 61 1.80 23.19 36.86
C GLU A 61 1.57 21.69 36.69
N SER A 62 2.55 20.88 37.11
CA SER A 62 2.53 19.42 36.96
C SER A 62 1.74 18.78 38.09
N SER A 63 0.54 18.29 37.76
CA SER A 63 -0.11 17.22 38.50
C SER A 63 0.55 15.89 38.13
N GLN A 64 1.22 15.26 39.10
CA GLN A 64 1.93 13.99 38.91
C GLN A 64 0.97 12.84 38.57
N PRO A 65 1.25 12.03 37.53
CA PRO A 65 0.70 10.69 37.42
C PRO A 65 1.60 9.69 38.17
N SER A 66 0.95 8.77 38.88
CA SER A 66 1.54 7.63 39.59
C SER A 66 2.49 6.80 38.71
N PRO A 67 3.55 6.19 39.26
CA PRO A 67 4.54 5.45 38.47
C PRO A 67 3.92 4.17 37.92
N SER A 68 3.68 4.12 36.61
CA SER A 68 3.42 2.88 35.90
C SER A 68 4.69 2.03 35.93
N GLN A 69 4.54 0.78 36.40
CA GLN A 69 5.62 -0.20 36.38
C GLN A 69 6.14 -0.37 34.95
N PRO A 70 7.46 -0.55 34.75
CA PRO A 70 8.00 -0.80 33.42
C PRO A 70 7.43 -2.15 32.95
N HIS A 71 6.55 -2.12 31.93
CA HIS A 71 6.11 -3.32 31.24
C HIS A 71 7.33 -4.05 30.68
N GLN A 72 7.80 -5.07 31.39
CA GLN A 72 8.87 -5.93 30.92
C GLN A 72 8.33 -6.75 29.74
N LEU A 73 8.75 -6.39 28.53
CA LEU A 73 8.49 -7.19 27.34
C LEU A 73 8.95 -8.64 27.57
N PRO A 74 8.12 -9.64 27.22
CA PRO A 74 8.49 -11.05 27.31
C PRO A 74 9.82 -11.35 26.62
N THR A 75 10.62 -12.24 27.21
CA THR A 75 11.98 -12.57 26.75
C THR A 75 12.04 -13.04 25.29
N GLN A 76 11.00 -13.72 24.80
CA GLN A 76 10.90 -14.17 23.42
C GLN A 76 10.84 -13.02 22.41
N ILE A 77 10.04 -11.99 22.69
CA ILE A 77 9.88 -10.81 21.82
C ILE A 77 11.20 -10.03 21.74
N LYS A 78 11.89 -9.87 22.88
CA LYS A 78 13.22 -9.24 22.92
C LYS A 78 14.20 -9.97 22.01
N ARG A 79 14.23 -11.31 22.09
CA ARG A 79 15.06 -12.17 21.25
C ARG A 79 14.69 -12.10 19.77
N GLY A 80 13.40 -11.99 19.44
CA GLY A 80 12.93 -11.80 18.06
C GLY A 80 13.43 -10.49 17.46
N ARG A 81 13.28 -9.40 18.20
CA ARG A 81 13.74 -8.06 17.79
C ARG A 81 15.26 -8.02 17.57
N GLU A 82 16.04 -8.61 18.46
CA GLU A 82 17.50 -8.68 18.31
C GLU A 82 17.90 -9.41 17.02
N LYS A 83 17.23 -10.51 16.68
CA LYS A 83 17.47 -11.24 15.43
C LYS A 83 17.14 -10.41 14.20
N ILE A 84 16.03 -9.66 14.22
CA ILE A 84 15.66 -8.76 13.12
C ILE A 84 16.73 -7.69 12.93
N GLU A 85 17.15 -7.01 14.00
CA GLU A 85 18.16 -5.95 13.92
C GLU A 85 19.53 -6.45 13.46
N ASP A 86 19.97 -7.61 13.95
CA ASP A 86 21.20 -8.27 13.48
C ASP A 86 21.10 -8.65 11.99
N GLY A 87 19.92 -9.10 11.55
CA GLY A 87 19.62 -9.35 10.14
C GLY A 87 19.74 -8.09 9.27
N LEU A 88 19.16 -6.98 9.73
CA LEU A 88 19.21 -5.67 9.05
C LEU A 88 20.62 -5.08 9.05
N ALA A 89 21.39 -5.24 10.12
CA ALA A 89 22.78 -4.81 10.19
C ALA A 89 23.64 -5.50 9.11
N ARG A 90 23.46 -6.82 8.94
CA ARG A 90 24.11 -7.57 7.84
C ARG A 90 23.69 -7.09 6.46
N ALA A 91 22.39 -6.81 6.26
CA ALA A 91 21.91 -6.30 4.98
C ALA A 91 22.53 -4.93 4.65
N ARG A 92 22.57 -4.01 5.63
CA ARG A 92 23.22 -2.69 5.47
C ARG A 92 24.70 -2.82 5.14
N ALA A 93 25.43 -3.70 5.83
CA ALA A 93 26.84 -3.96 5.54
C ALA A 93 27.04 -4.47 4.11
N ALA A 94 26.24 -5.48 3.69
CA ALA A 94 26.31 -6.02 2.34
C ALA A 94 26.03 -4.97 1.25
N ILE A 95 25.04 -4.10 1.45
CA ILE A 95 24.71 -3.01 0.52
C ILE A 95 25.87 -2.01 0.42
N LEU A 96 26.48 -1.64 1.55
CA LEU A 96 27.63 -0.73 1.59
C LEU A 96 28.84 -1.34 0.89
N ASP A 97 29.09 -2.62 1.10
CA ASP A 97 30.20 -3.34 0.48
C ASP A 97 29.98 -3.47 -1.04
N ALA A 98 28.77 -3.80 -1.49
CA ALA A 98 28.42 -3.84 -2.90
C ALA A 98 28.60 -2.46 -3.58
N ALA A 99 28.18 -1.39 -2.89
CA ALA A 99 28.36 -0.02 -3.35
C ALA A 99 29.84 0.37 -3.52
N ARG A 100 30.70 -0.06 -2.57
CA ARG A 100 32.13 0.25 -2.55
C ARG A 100 32.92 -0.56 -3.57
N MET A 101 32.71 -1.87 -3.58
CA MET A 101 33.45 -2.79 -4.46
C MET A 101 32.94 -2.77 -5.90
N ARG A 102 31.78 -2.15 -6.16
CA ARG A 102 31.11 -2.20 -7.47
C ARG A 102 30.94 -3.64 -7.94
N ASN A 103 30.52 -4.49 -7.00
CA ASN A 103 30.30 -5.90 -7.20
C ASN A 103 29.03 -6.31 -6.43
N TYR A 104 28.40 -7.40 -6.81
CA TYR A 104 27.24 -7.93 -6.11
C TYR A 104 27.41 -9.43 -5.89
N THR A 105 26.77 -9.93 -4.83
CA THR A 105 26.69 -11.36 -4.54
C THR A 105 25.23 -11.76 -4.58
N SER A 106 24.83 -12.51 -5.61
CA SER A 106 23.48 -13.05 -5.71
C SER A 106 23.48 -14.54 -5.35
N TYR A 107 22.44 -14.99 -4.67
CA TYR A 107 22.21 -16.40 -4.35
C TYR A 107 21.35 -17.13 -5.40
N LYS A 108 20.81 -16.40 -6.40
CA LYS A 108 20.04 -16.96 -7.51
C LYS A 108 20.81 -16.78 -8.82
N GLU A 109 21.04 -17.86 -9.56
CA GLU A 109 21.60 -17.80 -10.92
C GLU A 109 20.67 -17.02 -11.87
N GLY A 110 21.25 -16.21 -12.76
CA GLY A 110 20.50 -15.50 -13.81
C GLY A 110 19.79 -14.20 -13.40
N THR A 111 20.21 -13.53 -12.34
CA THR A 111 19.52 -12.32 -11.84
C THR A 111 19.66 -11.10 -12.77
N TYR A 112 18.60 -10.29 -12.87
CA TYR A 112 18.62 -8.97 -13.53
C TYR A 112 19.71 -8.08 -12.93
N ILE A 113 20.68 -7.67 -13.76
CA ILE A 113 21.75 -6.74 -13.37
C ILE A 113 21.28 -5.33 -13.71
N PRO A 114 21.01 -4.46 -12.71
CA PRO A 114 20.66 -3.07 -12.97
C PRO A 114 21.79 -2.39 -13.73
N LYS A 115 21.49 -1.78 -14.87
CA LYS A 115 22.44 -1.03 -15.69
C LYS A 115 21.80 0.26 -16.17
N GLY A 116 22.64 1.22 -16.56
CA GLY A 116 22.22 2.50 -17.12
C GLY A 116 22.02 3.60 -16.09
N VAL A 117 21.74 4.80 -16.60
CA VAL A 117 21.70 6.06 -15.85
C VAL A 117 20.51 6.21 -14.91
N ILE A 118 19.54 5.29 -15.00
CA ILE A 118 18.35 5.28 -14.14
C ILE A 118 18.74 4.98 -12.68
N TYR A 119 19.81 4.21 -12.46
CA TYR A 119 20.25 3.81 -11.13
C TYR A 119 21.38 4.71 -10.62
N ARG A 120 21.14 5.41 -9.49
CA ARG A 120 22.19 6.18 -8.80
C ARG A 120 23.38 5.31 -8.41
N ASN A 121 23.13 4.09 -7.94
CA ASN A 121 24.14 3.06 -7.72
C ASN A 121 23.53 1.67 -8.03
N PRO A 122 23.82 1.07 -9.19
CA PRO A 122 23.22 -0.20 -9.59
C PRO A 122 23.60 -1.36 -8.67
N TYR A 123 24.82 -1.36 -8.13
CA TYR A 123 25.31 -2.43 -7.25
C TYR A 123 24.61 -2.40 -5.89
N ALA A 124 24.49 -1.21 -5.30
CA ALA A 124 23.75 -1.02 -4.05
C ALA A 124 22.27 -1.38 -4.21
N PHE A 125 21.65 -0.97 -5.33
CA PHE A 125 20.26 -1.30 -5.63
C PHE A 125 20.04 -2.80 -5.75
N HIS A 126 20.88 -3.48 -6.55
CA HIS A 126 20.80 -4.93 -6.71
C HIS A 126 20.95 -5.65 -5.38
N GLN A 127 21.98 -5.33 -4.60
CA GLN A 127 22.21 -5.97 -3.31
C GLN A 127 21.07 -5.68 -2.32
N SER A 128 20.49 -4.48 -2.33
CA SER A 128 19.33 -4.14 -1.51
C SER A 128 18.12 -4.99 -1.86
N HIS A 129 17.85 -5.20 -3.16
CA HIS A 129 16.77 -6.07 -3.61
C HIS A 129 17.01 -7.53 -3.20
N THR A 130 18.23 -8.03 -3.39
CA THR A 130 18.61 -9.40 -2.98
C THR A 130 18.45 -9.62 -1.48
N GLU A 131 18.85 -8.67 -0.62
CA GLU A 131 18.67 -8.80 0.83
C GLU A 131 17.19 -8.69 1.24
N MET A 132 16.39 -7.88 0.53
CA MET A 132 14.94 -7.79 0.73
C MET A 132 14.28 -9.14 0.41
N GLU A 133 14.51 -9.71 -0.78
CA GLU A 133 13.97 -11.03 -1.16
C GLU A 133 14.34 -12.15 -0.18
N LYS A 134 15.55 -12.07 0.40
CA LYS A 134 16.07 -13.10 1.30
C LYS A 134 15.46 -13.06 2.70
N ARG A 135 15.11 -11.88 3.21
CA ARG A 135 14.85 -11.69 4.65
C ARG A 135 13.54 -11.01 4.97
N PHE A 136 13.03 -10.19 4.07
CA PHE A 136 11.90 -9.33 4.38
C PHE A 136 10.64 -10.17 4.61
N LYS A 137 9.96 -9.88 5.73
CA LYS A 137 8.80 -10.62 6.20
C LYS A 137 7.72 -9.66 6.65
N ILE A 138 6.49 -9.93 6.26
CA ILE A 138 5.31 -9.14 6.58
C ILE A 138 4.34 -10.02 7.36
N TRP A 139 3.95 -9.58 8.55
CA TRP A 139 2.84 -10.17 9.29
C TRP A 139 1.54 -9.54 8.84
N VAL A 140 0.54 -10.37 8.52
CA VAL A 140 -0.81 -9.91 8.22
C VAL A 140 -1.66 -10.11 9.48
N TYR A 141 -2.21 -9.02 10.03
CA TYR A 141 -3.18 -9.12 11.13
C TYR A 141 -4.37 -9.98 10.73
N LYS A 142 -5.04 -10.60 11.70
CA LYS A 142 -6.12 -11.57 11.46
C LYS A 142 -7.49 -11.05 11.86
N GLU A 143 -7.53 -9.81 12.34
CA GLU A 143 -8.69 -9.10 12.84
C GLU A 143 -9.48 -8.54 11.68
N GLY A 144 -10.79 -8.35 11.90
CA GLY A 144 -11.71 -7.77 10.92
C GLY A 144 -12.46 -8.83 10.12
N GLU A 145 -13.52 -8.39 9.48
CA GLU A 145 -14.42 -9.25 8.72
C GLU A 145 -14.52 -8.78 7.27
N ARG A 146 -14.74 -9.75 6.38
CA ARG A 146 -15.08 -9.48 4.98
C ARG A 146 -16.45 -8.77 4.91
N PRO A 147 -16.66 -7.89 3.92
CA PRO A 147 -15.76 -7.59 2.81
C PRO A 147 -14.76 -6.46 3.09
N LEU A 148 -14.81 -5.78 4.24
CA LEU A 148 -14.01 -4.56 4.46
C LEU A 148 -12.54 -4.86 4.75
N VAL A 149 -12.29 -6.04 5.30
CA VAL A 149 -10.98 -6.55 5.65
C VAL A 149 -10.81 -7.95 5.04
N HIS A 150 -9.58 -8.37 4.78
CA HIS A 150 -9.24 -9.71 4.29
C HIS A 150 -9.72 -10.02 2.87
N GLY A 151 -9.45 -9.08 1.96
CA GLY A 151 -9.72 -9.21 0.54
C GLY A 151 -9.91 -7.85 -0.10
N GLY A 152 -9.82 -7.81 -1.43
CA GLY A 152 -10.02 -6.60 -2.21
C GLY A 152 -10.49 -6.95 -3.62
N PRO A 153 -10.93 -5.95 -4.40
CA PRO A 153 -11.29 -6.15 -5.79
C PRO A 153 -10.10 -6.65 -6.61
N LEU A 154 -10.30 -7.70 -7.40
CA LEU A 154 -9.30 -8.28 -8.30
C LEU A 154 -9.47 -7.81 -9.75
N ASN A 155 -10.16 -6.68 -9.96
CA ASN A 155 -10.49 -6.16 -11.27
C ASN A 155 -10.29 -4.64 -11.37
N ASN A 156 -10.28 -4.15 -12.62
CA ASN A 156 -10.20 -2.73 -12.95
C ASN A 156 -8.98 -2.04 -12.30
N ILE A 157 -9.10 -0.74 -12.02
CA ILE A 157 -8.04 0.10 -11.43
C ILE A 157 -7.69 -0.28 -9.99
N TYR A 158 -8.49 -1.15 -9.34
CA TYR A 158 -8.26 -1.57 -7.96
C TYR A 158 -7.67 -2.98 -7.85
N GLY A 159 -7.39 -3.64 -8.97
CA GLY A 159 -6.94 -5.04 -9.01
C GLY A 159 -5.65 -5.32 -8.24
N VAL A 160 -4.71 -4.37 -8.21
CA VAL A 160 -3.42 -4.55 -7.51
C VAL A 160 -3.59 -4.55 -5.99
N GLU A 161 -4.54 -3.77 -5.44
CA GLU A 161 -4.88 -3.80 -4.01
C GLU A 161 -5.36 -5.20 -3.62
N GLY A 162 -6.35 -5.73 -4.35
CA GLY A 162 -6.86 -7.07 -4.09
C GLY A 162 -5.80 -8.16 -4.29
N GLN A 163 -5.01 -8.08 -5.35
CA GLN A 163 -3.96 -9.07 -5.62
C GLN A 163 -2.89 -9.08 -4.53
N PHE A 164 -2.47 -7.91 -4.04
CA PHE A 164 -1.49 -7.83 -2.96
C PHE A 164 -2.02 -8.47 -1.67
N LEU A 165 -3.26 -8.14 -1.27
CA LEU A 165 -3.89 -8.73 -0.09
C LEU A 165 -4.00 -10.25 -0.23
N ASP A 166 -4.45 -10.71 -1.39
CA ASP A 166 -4.62 -12.11 -1.74
C ASP A 166 -3.30 -12.90 -1.61
N GLU A 167 -2.22 -12.43 -2.25
CA GLU A 167 -0.89 -13.07 -2.20
C GLU A 167 -0.33 -13.14 -0.77
N MET A 168 -0.53 -12.09 0.03
CA MET A 168 -0.05 -12.03 1.40
C MET A 168 -0.85 -12.93 2.35
N GLU A 169 -2.16 -13.10 2.11
CA GLU A 169 -3.05 -13.90 2.97
C GLU A 169 -3.05 -15.39 2.63
N HIS A 170 -2.80 -15.74 1.38
CA HIS A 170 -2.76 -17.14 0.93
C HIS A 170 -1.64 -17.98 1.56
N GLY A 171 -0.68 -17.36 2.25
CA GLY A 171 0.41 -18.04 2.95
C GLY A 171 1.47 -18.65 2.03
N LYS A 172 1.33 -18.49 0.71
CA LYS A 172 2.30 -18.97 -0.30
C LYS A 172 3.39 -17.94 -0.60
N SER A 173 3.12 -16.66 -0.32
CA SER A 173 4.09 -15.59 -0.56
C SER A 173 5.36 -15.85 0.26
N PRO A 174 6.55 -15.79 -0.35
CA PRO A 174 7.82 -15.88 0.38
C PRO A 174 8.02 -14.71 1.35
N PHE A 175 7.23 -13.64 1.22
CA PHE A 175 7.26 -12.48 2.11
C PHE A 175 6.30 -12.61 3.29
N ALA A 176 5.38 -13.58 3.28
CA ALA A 176 4.49 -13.79 4.42
C ALA A 176 5.27 -14.31 5.63
N ALA A 177 5.03 -13.67 6.79
CA ALA A 177 5.48 -14.15 8.08
C ALA A 177 4.51 -15.22 8.61
N SER A 178 5.07 -16.35 9.04
CA SER A 178 4.42 -17.40 9.80
C SER A 178 4.18 -17.05 11.26
N HIS A 179 5.02 -16.16 11.84
CA HIS A 179 4.87 -15.67 13.21
C HIS A 179 5.22 -14.17 13.30
N PRO A 180 4.50 -13.35 14.09
CA PRO A 180 4.74 -11.90 14.10
C PRO A 180 6.12 -11.50 14.66
N ASP A 181 6.77 -12.36 15.46
CA ASP A 181 8.14 -12.13 15.96
C ASP A 181 9.21 -12.12 14.85
N GLU A 182 8.92 -12.63 13.65
CA GLU A 182 9.86 -12.63 12.51
C GLU A 182 9.57 -11.51 11.50
N ALA A 183 8.49 -10.76 11.71
CA ALA A 183 8.03 -9.75 10.78
C ALA A 183 8.79 -8.43 10.92
N HIS A 184 9.19 -7.90 9.78
CA HIS A 184 9.81 -6.59 9.63
C HIS A 184 8.75 -5.50 9.49
N MET A 185 7.60 -5.84 8.91
CA MET A 185 6.46 -4.94 8.72
C MET A 185 5.14 -5.67 8.98
N PHE A 186 4.10 -4.89 9.27
CA PHE A 186 2.80 -5.38 9.70
C PHE A 186 1.71 -4.80 8.82
N LEU A 187 1.02 -5.66 8.08
CA LEU A 187 -0.04 -5.29 7.17
C LEU A 187 -1.38 -5.22 7.92
N LEU A 188 -2.08 -4.10 7.77
CA LEU A 188 -3.51 -3.97 8.04
C LEU A 188 -4.26 -4.36 6.76
N PRO A 189 -4.93 -5.54 6.70
CA PRO A 189 -5.56 -6.05 5.49
C PRO A 189 -6.89 -5.37 5.15
N ILE A 190 -6.95 -4.05 5.28
CA ILE A 190 -8.12 -3.21 5.01
C ILE A 190 -8.18 -2.89 3.51
N SER A 191 -9.33 -3.12 2.88
CA SER A 191 -9.58 -2.68 1.50
C SER A 191 -10.36 -1.37 1.49
N VAL A 192 -9.69 -0.29 1.09
CA VAL A 192 -10.33 1.03 0.95
C VAL A 192 -11.35 1.00 -0.17
N ALA A 193 -11.06 0.30 -1.28
CA ALA A 193 -11.97 0.18 -2.40
C ALA A 193 -13.30 -0.49 -1.99
N TYR A 194 -13.23 -1.52 -1.14
CA TYR A 194 -14.42 -2.15 -0.57
C TYR A 194 -15.10 -1.28 0.49
N ILE A 195 -14.35 -0.55 1.33
CA ILE A 195 -14.98 0.43 2.22
C ILE A 195 -15.83 1.43 1.43
N ILE A 196 -15.33 2.01 0.32
CA ILE A 196 -16.18 2.96 -0.41
C ILE A 196 -17.35 2.24 -1.10
N SER A 197 -17.14 1.01 -1.59
CA SER A 197 -18.20 0.25 -2.27
C SER A 197 -19.34 -0.21 -1.37
N TYR A 198 -19.05 -0.52 -0.10
CA TYR A 198 -20.01 -1.10 0.85
C TYR A 198 -20.51 -0.10 1.91
N VAL A 199 -19.65 0.79 2.42
CA VAL A 199 -20.01 1.73 3.49
C VAL A 199 -20.55 3.04 2.90
N TYR A 200 -19.97 3.51 1.81
CA TYR A 200 -20.33 4.79 1.19
C TYR A 200 -21.43 4.64 0.12
N LYS A 201 -22.24 3.57 0.15
CA LYS A 201 -23.29 3.33 -0.84
C LYS A 201 -24.69 3.38 -0.21
N PRO A 202 -25.59 4.28 -0.64
CA PRO A 202 -25.39 5.32 -1.65
C PRO A 202 -24.43 6.42 -1.16
N LEU A 203 -23.71 7.06 -2.10
CA LEU A 203 -22.74 8.10 -1.79
C LEU A 203 -23.46 9.41 -1.45
N VAL A 204 -23.81 9.58 -0.18
CA VAL A 204 -24.49 10.77 0.34
C VAL A 204 -23.52 11.87 0.78
N THR A 205 -22.25 11.54 0.96
CA THR A 205 -21.20 12.48 1.38
C THR A 205 -19.85 12.05 0.84
N TYR A 206 -19.00 13.03 0.53
CA TYR A 206 -17.59 12.81 0.19
C TYR A 206 -16.66 12.89 1.41
N SER A 207 -17.20 13.15 2.61
CA SER A 207 -16.41 13.23 3.84
C SER A 207 -15.65 11.92 4.12
N ARG A 208 -14.41 12.03 4.58
CA ARG A 208 -13.58 10.89 4.96
C ARG A 208 -13.84 10.38 6.37
N ASP A 209 -14.74 11.00 7.11
CA ASP A 209 -14.90 10.70 8.54
C ASP A 209 -15.26 9.23 8.80
N GLN A 210 -16.10 8.61 7.96
CA GLN A 210 -16.46 7.20 8.13
C GLN A 210 -15.28 6.28 7.85
N LEU A 211 -14.52 6.52 6.78
CA LEU A 211 -13.28 5.81 6.46
C LEU A 211 -12.26 5.94 7.58
N GLN A 212 -12.01 7.17 8.05
CA GLN A 212 -11.03 7.46 9.09
C GLN A 212 -11.41 6.80 10.42
N ARG A 213 -12.69 6.86 10.83
CA ARG A 213 -13.16 6.16 12.04
C ARG A 213 -13.00 4.66 11.93
N LEU A 214 -13.38 4.05 10.80
CA LEU A 214 -13.25 2.61 10.60
C LEU A 214 -11.80 2.15 10.75
N VAL A 215 -10.85 2.87 10.14
CA VAL A 215 -9.43 2.51 10.28
C VAL A 215 -8.94 2.74 11.71
N GLN A 216 -9.37 3.81 12.39
CA GLN A 216 -9.00 4.05 13.79
C GLN A 216 -9.56 2.96 14.72
N ASP A 217 -10.78 2.50 14.50
CA ASP A 217 -11.39 1.41 15.27
C ASP A 217 -10.62 0.10 15.04
N TYR A 218 -10.27 -0.21 13.78
CA TYR A 218 -9.43 -1.36 13.45
C TYR A 218 -8.07 -1.30 14.15
N VAL A 219 -7.41 -0.14 14.08
CA VAL A 219 -6.14 0.11 14.74
C VAL A 219 -6.26 -0.11 16.25
N SER A 220 -7.34 0.35 16.87
CA SER A 220 -7.57 0.20 18.31
C SER A 220 -7.67 -1.28 18.69
N VAL A 221 -8.44 -2.07 17.93
CA VAL A 221 -8.54 -3.53 18.13
C VAL A 221 -7.17 -4.20 18.05
N VAL A 222 -6.37 -3.84 17.04
CA VAL A 222 -5.03 -4.38 16.85
C VAL A 222 -4.08 -3.95 17.97
N ALA A 223 -4.13 -2.68 18.38
CA ALA A 223 -3.28 -2.13 19.42
C ALA A 223 -3.56 -2.74 20.79
N ASP A 224 -4.82 -3.04 21.08
CA ASP A 224 -5.25 -3.68 22.32
C ASP A 224 -4.86 -5.16 22.35
N LYS A 225 -4.97 -5.85 21.21
CA LYS A 225 -4.70 -7.29 21.11
C LYS A 225 -3.21 -7.63 20.94
N TYR A 226 -2.45 -6.78 20.26
CA TYR A 226 -1.05 -7.01 19.91
C TYR A 226 -0.13 -5.90 20.40
N HIS A 227 0.90 -6.30 21.16
CA HIS A 227 1.93 -5.37 21.61
C HIS A 227 2.75 -4.73 20.47
N TYR A 228 2.69 -5.28 19.25
CA TYR A 228 3.49 -4.82 18.11
C TYR A 228 3.12 -3.42 17.64
N TRP A 229 1.84 -3.05 17.67
CA TRP A 229 1.41 -1.69 17.35
C TRP A 229 2.06 -0.66 18.28
N ASN A 230 1.95 -0.92 19.59
CA ASN A 230 2.40 0.02 20.63
C ASN A 230 3.93 0.18 20.68
N ARG A 231 4.71 -0.77 20.13
CA ARG A 231 6.17 -0.67 20.13
C ARG A 231 6.70 0.45 19.23
N SER A 232 6.01 0.70 18.11
CA SER A 232 6.42 1.62 17.05
C SER A 232 5.43 2.77 16.87
N LYS A 233 4.29 2.71 17.56
CA LYS A 233 3.14 3.59 17.36
C LYS A 233 2.67 3.61 15.90
N GLY A 234 2.74 2.47 15.22
CA GLY A 234 2.34 2.33 13.82
C GLY A 234 3.45 2.54 12.80
N ALA A 235 4.69 2.83 13.21
CA ALA A 235 5.78 3.19 12.26
C ALA A 235 6.29 2.04 11.39
N ASP A 236 5.97 0.80 11.74
CA ASP A 236 6.24 -0.42 10.97
C ASP A 236 4.95 -1.09 10.49
N HIS A 237 3.83 -0.36 10.56
CA HIS A 237 2.51 -0.77 10.10
C HIS A 237 2.16 -0.07 8.80
N PHE A 238 1.52 -0.81 7.90
CA PHE A 238 1.09 -0.27 6.63
C PHE A 238 -0.24 -0.86 6.15
N LEU A 239 -0.89 -0.14 5.25
CA LEU A 239 -1.92 -0.70 4.36
C LEU A 239 -1.53 -0.41 2.91
N VAL A 240 -2.17 -1.12 1.99
CA VAL A 240 -2.03 -0.86 0.55
C VAL A 240 -3.40 -0.49 0.03
N SER A 241 -3.45 0.53 -0.82
CA SER A 241 -4.69 0.82 -1.53
C SER A 241 -4.46 1.41 -2.91
N CYS A 242 -5.38 1.07 -3.81
CA CYS A 242 -5.48 1.67 -5.13
C CYS A 242 -6.51 2.81 -5.20
N HIS A 243 -7.25 3.07 -4.11
CA HIS A 243 -8.21 4.16 -4.06
C HIS A 243 -7.51 5.48 -3.67
N ASP A 244 -7.82 6.55 -4.39
CA ASP A 244 -7.30 7.90 -4.17
C ASP A 244 -7.64 8.51 -2.80
N TRP A 245 -8.47 7.85 -1.99
CA TRP A 245 -8.85 8.28 -0.63
C TRP A 245 -7.88 7.74 0.43
N ALA A 246 -7.00 6.80 0.07
CA ALA A 246 -6.06 6.19 1.01
C ALA A 246 -5.13 7.18 1.73
N PRO A 247 -4.60 8.25 1.08
CA PRO A 247 -3.79 9.24 1.77
C PRO A 247 -4.51 9.94 2.93
N ASP A 248 -5.85 10.05 2.87
CA ASP A 248 -6.67 10.74 3.86
C ASP A 248 -6.98 9.90 5.10
N ILE A 249 -6.72 8.59 5.07
CA ILE A 249 -7.08 7.64 6.14
C ILE A 249 -6.57 8.06 7.50
N SER A 250 -5.38 8.63 7.55
CA SER A 250 -4.75 9.06 8.79
C SER A 250 -5.04 10.52 9.14
N GLY A 251 -5.75 11.26 8.29
CA GLY A 251 -5.88 12.72 8.39
C GLY A 251 -6.50 13.22 9.69
N ALA A 252 -7.39 12.43 10.30
CA ALA A 252 -8.05 12.76 11.56
C ALA A 252 -7.24 12.40 12.82
N ASN A 253 -6.11 11.69 12.70
CA ASN A 253 -5.31 11.27 13.86
C ASN A 253 -3.83 11.63 13.63
N PRO A 254 -3.26 12.60 14.39
CA PRO A 254 -1.87 13.04 14.21
C PRO A 254 -0.82 11.94 14.37
N ASP A 255 -1.04 10.96 15.25
CA ASP A 255 -0.12 9.85 15.46
C ASP A 255 -0.13 8.90 14.26
N LEU A 256 -1.33 8.57 13.75
CA LEU A 256 -1.45 7.82 12.50
C LEU A 256 -0.82 8.59 11.34
N TYR A 257 -1.08 9.89 11.23
CA TYR A 257 -0.56 10.71 10.14
C TYR A 257 0.96 10.70 10.08
N ARG A 258 1.61 10.75 11.26
CA ARG A 258 3.07 10.80 11.40
C ARG A 258 3.74 9.44 11.18
N ASN A 259 3.16 8.36 11.71
CA ASN A 259 3.87 7.09 11.82
C ASN A 259 3.40 6.06 10.78
N PHE A 260 2.08 5.97 10.54
CA PHE A 260 1.49 4.90 9.75
C PHE A 260 1.80 5.05 8.25
N ILE A 261 2.26 3.96 7.63
CA ILE A 261 2.64 3.92 6.21
C ILE A 261 1.39 3.65 5.37
N ARG A 262 1.15 4.49 4.38
CA ARG A 262 -0.03 4.46 3.51
C ARG A 262 0.33 4.98 2.13
#